data_AF-X1P7V1-F1
#
_entry.id   AF-X1P7V1-F1
#
_cell.length_a   1.000
_cell.length_b   1.000
_cell.length_c   1.000
_cell.angle_alpha   90.00
_cell.angle_beta   90.00
_cell.angle_gamma   90.00
#
_symmetry.space_group_name_H-M   'P 1'
#
loop_
_entity.id
_entity.type
_entity.pdbx_description
1 polymer ?
#
loop_
_entity_poly.entity_id
_entity_poly.type
_entity_poly.pdbx_seq_one_letter_code
_entity_poly.pdbx_strand_id
1 'polypeptide(L)' 'MAEKIVVFTDGGSRGNPGPAAIGVVIKQGNKRKAYSEYIGK' A
#
# COMPACT_ATOMS: atom_id res chain seq x y z
N MET A 1 6.06 11.17 24.02
CA MET A 1 6.53 10.99 22.63
C MET A 1 5.32 10.66 21.77
N ALA A 2 5.19 11.25 20.57
CA ALA A 2 4.12 10.90 19.65
C ALA A 2 4.34 9.46 19.12
N GLU A 3 3.25 8.72 18.93
CA GLU A 3 3.31 7.36 18.43
C GLU A 3 3.70 7.35 16.94
N LYS A 4 4.75 6.59 16.58
CA LYS A 4 5.23 6.50 15.21
C LYS A 4 4.17 5.85 14.31
N ILE A 5 4.00 6.43 13.12
CA ILE A 5 3.24 5.82 12.03
C ILE A 5 4.24 5.13 11.11
N VAL A 6 4.05 3.83 10.87
CA VAL A 6 4.87 3.03 9.95
C VAL A 6 4.00 2.62 8.76
N VAL A 7 4.48 2.89 7.55
CA VAL A 7 3.77 2.60 6.31
C VAL A 7 4.58 1.59 5.51
N PHE A 8 3.94 0.48 5.13
CA PHE A 8 4.49 -0.51 4.22
C PHE A 8 3.77 -0.37 2.89
N THR A 9 4.52 -0.33 1.80
CA THR A 9 4.01 -0.16 0.44
C THR A 9 4.57 -1.22 -0.46
N ASP A 10 3.74 -1.76 -1.35
CA ASP A 10 4.16 -2.65 -2.42
C ASP A 10 3.31 -2.41 -3.67
N GLY A 11 3.83 -2.78 -4.84
CA GLY A 11 3.15 -2.60 -6.10
C GLY A 11 3.74 -3.46 -7.21
N GLY A 12 2.87 -3.97 -8.08
CA GLY A 12 3.26 -4.81 -9.21
C GLY A 12 2.48 -4.48 -10.46
N SER A 13 3.11 -4.66 -11.62
CA SER A 13 2.50 -4.48 -12.95
C SER A 13 2.76 -5.69 -13.84
N ARG A 14 1.79 -5.98 -14.72
CA ARG A 14 1.92 -6.96 -15.81
C ARG A 14 2.19 -6.23 -17.12
N GLY A 15 3.46 -5.91 -17.38
CA GLY A 15 3.91 -5.24 -18.61
C GLY A 15 4.28 -3.76 -18.43
N ASN A 16 4.46 -3.04 -19.55
CA ASN A 16 4.78 -1.60 -19.56
C ASN A 16 4.27 -0.89 -20.85
N PRO A 17 3.10 -0.21 -20.83
CA PRO A 17 2.14 -0.16 -19.73
C PRO A 17 1.37 -1.47 -19.61
N GLY A 18 0.71 -1.68 -18.47
CA GLY A 18 -0.18 -2.81 -18.30
C GLY A 18 -0.91 -2.79 -16.96
N PRO A 19 -1.89 -3.70 -16.80
CA PRO A 19 -2.63 -3.90 -15.56
C PRO A 19 -1.71 -3.96 -14.35
N ALA A 20 -2.01 -3.17 -13.32
CA ALA A 20 -1.21 -3.07 -12.13
C ALA A 20 -2.06 -3.02 -10.86
N ALA A 21 -1.43 -3.24 -9.71
CA ALA A 21 -2.07 -3.09 -8.42
C ALA A 21 -1.07 -2.55 -7.41
N ILE A 22 -1.59 -1.81 -6.43
CA ILE A 22 -0.84 -1.29 -5.29
C ILE A 22 -1.43 -1.81 -3.97
N GLY A 23 -0.59 -1.91 -2.95
CA GLY A 23 -0.97 -2.26 -1.59
C GLY A 23 -0.28 -1.35 -0.57
N VAL A 24 -1.03 -0.92 0.44
CA VAL A 24 -0.52 -0.09 1.54
C VAL A 24 -1.01 -0.64 2.87
N VAL A 25 -0.10 -0.77 3.84
CA VAL A 25 -0.42 -1.09 5.24
C VAL A 25 0.10 0.02 6.15
N ILE A 26 -0.79 0.67 6.87
CA ILE A 26 -0.48 1.72 7.85
C ILE A 26 -0.61 1.14 9.24
N LYS A 27 0.45 1.24 10.04
CA LYS A 27 0.49 0.85 11.45
C LYS A 27 0.78 2.05 12.34
N GLN A 28 0.02 2.19 13.43
CA GLN A 28 0.27 3.14 14.51
C GLN A 28 -0.04 2.43 15.83
N GLY A 29 1.00 1.98 16.53
CA GLY A 29 0.85 1.06 17.66
C GLY A 29 0.11 -0.21 17.27
N ASN A 30 -0.99 -0.48 17.98
CA ASN A 30 -1.87 -1.62 17.73
C ASN A 30 -2.91 -1.35 16.62
N LYS A 31 -3.02 -0.12 16.11
CA LYS A 31 -3.92 0.20 15.01
C LYS A 31 -3.30 -0.22 13.69
N ARG A 32 -4.10 -0.90 12.85
CA ARG A 32 -3.72 -1.30 11.50
C ARG A 32 -4.81 -0.92 10.52
N LYS A 33 -4.44 -0.27 9.42
CA LYS A 33 -5.29 -0.06 8.24
C LYS A 33 -4.59 -0.62 7.00
N ALA A 34 -5.36 -1.21 6.10
CA ALA A 34 -4.86 -1.73 4.84
C ALA A 34 -5.69 -1.16 3.69
N TYR A 35 -5.02 -0.82 2.60
CA TYR A 35 -5.60 -0.33 1.36
C TYR A 35 -5.00 -1.11 0.20
N SER A 36 -5.80 -1.35 -0.83
CA SER A 36 -5.36 -1.93 -2.09
C SER A 36 -6.19 -1.38 -3.22
N GLU A 37 -5.55 -1.11 -4.34
CA GLU A 37 -6.22 -0.57 -5.52
C GLU A 37 -5.66 -1.19 -6.79
N TYR A 38 -6.56 -1.50 -7.72
CA TYR A 38 -6.20 -1.84 -9.09
C TYR A 38 -6.00 -0.56 -9.90
N ILE A 39 -4.86 -0.44 -10.56
CA ILE A 39 -4.46 0.71 -11.38
C ILE A 39 -4.02 0.24 -12.77
N GLY A 40 -3.85 1.17 -13.72
CA GLY A 40 -3.44 0.81 -15.09
C GLY A 40 -4.54 0.13 -15.90
N LYS A 41 -5.75 0.70 -15.87
CA LYS A 41 -6.74 0.50 -16.94
C LYS A 41 -6.26 1.15 -18.23
#